data_AF-A0A3D0CDI7-F1
#
_entry.id   AF-A0A3D0CDI7-F1
#
_cell.length_a   1.000
_cell.length_b   1.000
_cell.length_c   1.000
_cell.angle_alpha   90.00
_cell.angle_beta   90.00
_cell.angle_gamma   90.00
#
_symmetry.space_group_name_H-M   'P 1'
#
loop_
_entity.id
_entity.type
_entity.pdbx_description
1 polymer ?
#
loop_
_entity_poly.entity_id
_entity_poly.type
_entity_poly.pdbx_seq_one_letter_code
_entity_poly.pdbx_strand_id
1 'polypeptide(L)' 'VKANNIAEIADAGADMFVAGSAIFSQDDYKVAIDEMRSELAKVSQ' A
#
# COMPACT_ATOMS: atom_id res chain seq x y z
N VAL A 1 -4.45 5.38 3.64
CA VAL A 1 -3.23 5.00 2.89
C VAL A 1 -3.64 4.52 1.51
N LYS A 2 -2.85 4.82 0.47
CA LYS A 2 -3.05 4.38 -0.92
C LYS A 2 -1.74 3.83 -1.48
N ALA A 3 -1.76 3.10 -2.59
CA ALA A 3 -0.53 2.58 -3.22
C ALA A 3 0.49 3.69 -3.50
N ASN A 4 0.06 4.85 -4.01
CA ASN A 4 0.97 5.93 -4.40
C ASN A 4 1.71 6.64 -3.24
N ASN A 5 1.37 6.38 -1.97
CA ASN A 5 2.02 7.01 -0.82
C ASN A 5 2.44 6.04 0.29
N ILE A 6 2.17 4.74 0.13
CA ILE A 6 2.48 3.75 1.16
C ILE A 6 4.00 3.60 1.38
N ALA A 7 4.80 3.76 0.32
CA ALA A 7 6.26 3.68 0.39
C ALA A 7 6.83 4.80 1.29
N GLU A 8 6.47 6.05 1.05
CA GLU A 8 6.94 7.20 1.86
C GLU A 8 6.55 7.06 3.35
N ILE A 9 5.38 6.49 3.62
CA ILE A 9 4.91 6.26 5.01
C ILE A 9 5.69 5.10 5.65
N ALA A 10 6.04 4.07 4.88
CA ALA A 10 6.89 2.97 5.34
C ALA A 10 8.33 3.44 5.61
N ASP A 11 8.89 4.28 4.74
CA ASP A 11 10.21 4.92 4.93
C ASP A 11 10.26 5.75 6.23
N ALA A 12 9.13 6.36 6.62
CA ALA A 12 8.99 7.09 7.88
C ALA A 12 8.92 6.18 9.12
N GLY A 13 8.98 4.85 8.95
CA GLY A 13 9.02 3.86 10.03
C GLY A 13 7.68 3.22 10.38
N ALA A 14 6.64 3.41 9.57
CA ALA A 14 5.38 2.69 9.77
C ALA A 14 5.49 1.23 9.32
N ASP A 15 5.00 0.32 10.15
CA ASP A 15 5.00 -1.14 9.90
C ASP A 15 3.57 -1.70 9.69
N MET A 16 2.53 -0.92 10.01
CA MET A 16 1.13 -1.31 9.88
C MET A 16 0.32 -0.27 9.10
N PHE A 17 -0.46 -0.75 8.12
CA PHE A 17 -1.24 0.11 7.21
C PHE A 17 -2.71 -0.31 7.17
N VAL A 18 -3.61 0.66 7.42
CA VAL A 18 -5.06 0.47 7.25
C VAL A 18 -5.52 1.19 5.97
N ALA A 19 -6.04 0.42 5.02
CA ALA A 19 -6.42 0.86 3.70
C ALA A 19 -7.92 0.60 3.46
N GLY A 20 -8.74 1.64 3.59
CA GLY A 20 -10.19 1.59 3.37
C GLY A 20 -10.56 1.68 1.89
N SER A 21 -10.95 2.88 1.43
CA SER A 21 -11.35 3.13 0.04
C SER A 21 -10.29 2.76 -1.01
N ALA A 22 -9.01 2.71 -0.62
CA ALA A 22 -7.95 2.24 -1.51
C ALA A 22 -8.14 0.78 -1.96
N ILE A 23 -8.80 -0.05 -1.15
CA ILE A 23 -9.11 -1.45 -1.46
C ILE A 23 -10.60 -1.59 -1.83
N PHE A 24 -11.50 -1.09 -0.99
CA PHE A 24 -12.94 -1.32 -1.14
C PHE A 24 -13.61 -0.55 -2.29
N SER A 25 -12.91 0.38 -2.94
CA SER A 25 -13.42 1.08 -4.13
C SER A 25 -12.91 0.49 -5.44
N GLN A 26 -12.14 -0.61 -5.40
CA GLN A 26 -11.63 -1.30 -6.58
C GLN A 26 -12.50 -2.52 -6.92
N ASP A 27 -12.65 -2.82 -8.20
CA ASP A 27 -13.39 -4.02 -8.65
C ASP A 27 -12.62 -5.31 -8.31
N ASP A 28 -11.29 -5.24 -8.33
CA ASP A 28 -10.40 -6.33 -7.95
C ASP A 28 -9.54 -5.94 -6.74
N TYR A 29 -9.90 -6.48 -5.58
CA TYR A 29 -9.19 -6.25 -4.32
C TYR A 29 -7.78 -6.84 -4.34
N LYS A 30 -7.57 -7.94 -5.08
CA LYS A 30 -6.27 -8.58 -5.15
C LYS A 30 -5.29 -7.67 -5.88
N VAL A 31 -5.70 -7.07 -7.00
CA VAL A 31 -4.87 -6.10 -7.73
C VAL A 31 -4.50 -4.92 -6.83
N ALA A 32 -5.48 -4.35 -6.11
CA ALA A 32 -5.23 -3.24 -5.19
C ALA A 32 -4.21 -3.60 -4.09
N ILE A 33 -4.33 -4.78 -3.50
CA ILE A 33 -3.41 -5.27 -2.47
C ILE A 33 -2.02 -5.55 -3.06
N ASP A 34 -1.95 -6.17 -4.24
CA ASP A 34 -0.69 -6.51 -4.92
C ASP A 34 0.09 -5.24 -5.28
N GLU A 35 -0.59 -4.18 -5.75
CA GLU A 35 0.02 -2.87 -5.98
C GLU A 35 0.60 -2.27 -4.69
N MET A 36 -0.17 -2.26 -3.60
CA MET A 36 0.31 -1.73 -2.31
C MET A 36 1.51 -2.51 -1.78
N ARG A 37 1.55 -3.84 -1.96
CA ARG A 37 2.70 -4.68 -1.59
C ARG A 37 3.93 -4.43 -2.46
N SER A 38 3.72 -4.20 -3.76
CA SER A 38 4.80 -3.86 -4.70
C SER A 38 5.49 -2.55 -4.29
N GLU A 39 4.72 -1.53 -3.90
CA GLU A 39 5.28 -0.27 -3.41
C GLU A 39 6.03 -0.45 -2.08
N LEU A 40 5.51 -1.25 -1.15
CA LEU A 40 6.21 -1.58 0.10
C LEU A 40 7.54 -2.33 -0.14
N ALA A 41 7.62 -3.16 -1.17
CA ALA A 41 8.85 -3.87 -1.51
C ALA A 41 9.98 -2.96 -2.02
N LYS A 42 9.68 -1.72 -2.41
CA LYS A 42 10.69 -0.74 -2.86
C LYS A 42 11.43 -0.07 -1.69
N VAL A 43 10.82 -0.05 -0.51
CA VAL A 43 11.35 0.57 0.71
C VAL A 43 12.36 -0.33 1.42
N SER A 44 12.22 -1.64 1.28
CA SER A 44 13.08 -2.64 1.94
C SER A 44 14.35 -3.03 1.16
N GLN A 45 14.82 -2.17 0.24
CA GLN A 45 16.11 -2.33 -0.46
C GLN A 45 17.25 -1.56 0.19
#